data_AF-G3LRW9-F1
#
_entry.id   AF-G3LRW9-F1
#
_cell.length_a   1.000
_cell.length_b   1.000
_cell.length_c   1.000
_cell.angle_alpha   90.00
_cell.angle_beta   90.00
_cell.angle_gamma   90.00
#
_symmetry.space_group_name_H-M   'P 1'
#
loop_
_entity.id
_entity.type
_entity.pdbx_description
1 polymer ?
#
loop_
_entity_poly.entity_id
_entity_poly.type
_entity_poly.pdbx_seq_one_letter_code
_entity_poly.pdbx_strand_id
1 'polypeptide(L)'
;SQLDVGLFSLLGAASFLGGTMRMTVSLCVILLELTNNLLMLPLVMLVLLISKTVADCFNRGVYDQIVTMKGLPYMEDHAEPYMRNLVAKDVVSGSLISFSRVEKVGVIWQALKMTRHNGFPVIDEPPFTEESELCGIALRSHLLVLLQGKRFSKQRTTYGSQILRSCK
;
A
#
# COMPACT_ATOMS: atom_id res chain seq x y z
N SER A 1 9.10 -7.29 -53.62
CA SER A 1 8.91 -6.58 -52.33
C SER A 1 7.48 -6.80 -51.86
N GLN A 2 7.20 -7.91 -51.18
CA GLN A 2 5.89 -8.14 -50.58
C GLN A 2 5.89 -7.57 -49.17
N LEU A 3 5.18 -6.45 -48.97
CA LEU A 3 4.91 -5.89 -47.66
C LEU A 3 3.76 -6.68 -47.03
N ASP A 4 3.99 -7.28 -45.86
CA ASP A 4 2.93 -7.98 -45.12
C ASP A 4 2.05 -6.98 -44.38
N VAL A 5 0.86 -6.74 -44.95
CA VAL A 5 -0.15 -5.84 -44.38
C VAL A 5 -0.58 -6.27 -42.98
N GLY A 6 -0.57 -7.58 -42.69
CA GLY A 6 -0.93 -8.13 -41.38
C GLY A 6 0.04 -7.66 -40.29
N LEU A 7 1.34 -7.79 -40.54
CA LEU A 7 2.38 -7.34 -39.62
C LEU A 7 2.30 -5.82 -39.35
N PHE A 8 2.11 -4.98 -40.37
CA PHE A 8 1.97 -3.54 -40.15
C PHE A 8 0.71 -3.18 -39.36
N SER A 9 -0.41 -3.86 -39.61
CA SER A 9 -1.64 -3.67 -38.84
C SER A 9 -1.48 -4.05 -37.37
N LEU A 10 -0.77 -5.15 -37.09
CA LEU A 10 -0.45 -5.62 -35.74
C LEU A 10 0.45 -4.62 -35.01
N LEU A 11 1.50 -4.11 -35.66
CA LEU A 11 2.39 -3.11 -35.08
C LEU A 11 1.67 -1.79 -34.80
N GLY A 12 0.74 -1.38 -35.67
CA GLY A 12 -0.13 -0.23 -35.45
C GLY A 12 -1.00 -0.40 -34.21
N ALA A 13 -1.71 -1.53 -34.10
CA ALA A 13 -2.52 -1.85 -32.93
C ALA A 13 -1.68 -1.94 -31.65
N ALA A 14 -0.52 -2.58 -31.71
CA ALA A 14 0.42 -2.70 -30.59
C ALA A 14 0.90 -1.33 -30.12
N SER A 15 1.28 -0.43 -31.05
CA SER A 15 1.73 0.92 -30.69
C SER A 15 0.64 1.72 -29.98
N PHE A 16 -0.61 1.63 -30.43
CA PHE A 16 -1.74 2.30 -29.80
C PHE A 16 -2.01 1.77 -28.38
N LEU A 17 -2.01 0.44 -28.20
CA LEU A 17 -2.21 -0.18 -26.89
C LEU A 17 -1.04 0.12 -25.93
N GLY A 18 0.20 0.05 -26.42
CA GLY A 18 1.39 0.37 -25.64
C GLY A 18 1.43 1.83 -25.17
N GLY A 19 1.03 2.78 -26.03
CA GLY A 19 1.00 4.20 -25.70
C GLY A 19 -0.14 4.58 -24.73
N THR A 20 -1.31 3.96 -24.86
CA THR A 20 -2.47 4.24 -23.98
C THR A 20 -2.30 3.62 -22.60
N MET A 21 -1.96 2.33 -22.53
CA MET A 21 -1.92 1.56 -21.29
C MET A 21 -0.56 1.61 -20.57
N ARG A 22 0.54 1.98 -21.27
CA ARG A 22 1.93 1.98 -20.76
C ARG A 22 2.44 0.62 -20.26
N MET A 23 1.77 -0.47 -20.60
CA MET A 23 2.20 -1.84 -20.32
C MET A 23 3.01 -2.38 -21.50
N THR A 24 4.33 -2.53 -21.36
CA THR A 24 5.19 -2.94 -22.49
C THR A 24 5.50 -4.43 -22.51
N VAL A 25 5.92 -5.01 -21.38
CA VAL A 25 6.32 -6.43 -21.32
C VAL A 25 5.12 -7.35 -21.48
N SER A 26 4.05 -7.14 -20.69
CA SER A 26 2.86 -7.99 -20.73
C SER A 26 2.14 -7.94 -22.08
N LEU A 27 1.97 -6.75 -22.66
CA LEU A 27 1.34 -6.62 -23.99
C LEU A 27 2.18 -7.29 -25.08
N CYS A 28 3.51 -7.19 -25.03
CA CYS A 28 4.38 -7.87 -25.98
C CYS A 28 4.21 -9.38 -25.93
N VAL A 29 4.16 -9.96 -24.73
CA VAL A 29 3.98 -11.42 -24.55
C VAL A 29 2.60 -11.86 -25.06
N ILE A 30 1.53 -11.11 -24.76
CA ILE A 30 0.19 -11.43 -25.24
C ILE A 30 0.15 -11.42 -26.79
N LEU A 31 0.69 -10.38 -27.43
CA LEU A 31 0.71 -10.28 -28.90
C LEU A 31 1.54 -11.40 -29.54
N LEU A 32 2.63 -11.78 -28.89
CA LEU A 32 3.48 -12.88 -29.34
C LEU A 32 2.78 -14.23 -29.24
N GLU A 33 2.06 -14.47 -28.15
CA GLU A 33 1.28 -15.70 -27.95
C GLU A 33 0.17 -15.80 -29.00
N LEU A 34 -0.56 -14.69 -29.24
CA LEU A 34 -1.62 -14.62 -30.25
C LEU A 34 -1.11 -14.86 -31.68
N THR A 35 0.11 -14.41 -31.98
CA THR A 35 0.71 -14.55 -33.31
C THR A 35 1.48 -15.87 -33.44
N ASN A 36 1.79 -16.54 -32.33
CA ASN A 36 2.63 -17.74 -32.23
C ASN A 36 3.96 -17.60 -33.01
N ASN A 37 4.54 -16.39 -33.01
CA ASN A 37 5.74 -16.09 -33.79
C ASN A 37 6.78 -15.35 -32.95
N LEU A 38 7.74 -16.12 -32.44
CA LEU A 38 8.83 -15.64 -31.60
C LEU A 38 9.78 -14.67 -32.33
N LEU A 39 9.86 -14.75 -33.66
CA LEU A 39 10.75 -13.89 -34.45
C LEU A 39 10.26 -12.44 -34.51
N MET A 40 8.97 -12.19 -34.26
CA MET A 40 8.39 -10.84 -34.23
C MET A 40 8.63 -10.11 -32.90
N LEU A 41 9.10 -10.81 -31.86
CA LEU A 41 9.38 -10.28 -30.52
C LEU A 41 10.20 -8.98 -30.54
N PRO A 42 11.41 -8.93 -31.14
CA PRO A 42 12.24 -7.72 -31.09
C PRO A 42 11.59 -6.52 -31.79
N LEU A 43 10.81 -6.76 -32.85
CA LEU A 43 10.12 -5.73 -33.61
C LEU A 43 8.97 -5.12 -32.81
N VAL A 44 8.13 -5.97 -32.21
CA VAL A 44 7.01 -5.53 -31.37
C VAL A 44 7.52 -4.80 -30.12
N MET A 45 8.58 -5.30 -29.48
CA MET A 45 9.21 -4.61 -28.34
C MET A 45 9.73 -3.22 -28.72
N LEU A 46 10.41 -3.07 -29.86
CA LEU A 46 10.90 -1.78 -30.33
C LEU A 46 9.75 -0.78 -30.52
N VAL A 47 8.67 -1.19 -31.17
CA VAL A 47 7.49 -0.35 -31.39
C VAL A 47 6.81 0.04 -30.08
N LEU A 48 6.68 -0.90 -29.14
CA LEU A 48 6.11 -0.64 -27.82
C LEU A 48 6.98 0.33 -26.99
N LEU A 49 8.31 0.20 -27.05
CA LEU A 49 9.23 1.10 -26.35
C LEU A 49 9.15 2.51 -26.91
N ILE A 50 9.20 2.68 -28.23
CA ILE A 50 9.09 3.99 -28.87
C ILE A 50 7.74 4.63 -28.53
N SER A 51 6.64 3.89 -28.67
CA SER A 51 5.30 4.39 -28.34
C SER A 51 5.19 4.79 -26.87
N LYS A 52 5.68 3.96 -25.95
CA LYS A 52 5.72 4.28 -24.52
C LYS A 52 6.51 5.56 -24.24
N THR A 53 7.72 5.68 -24.77
CA THR A 53 8.57 6.86 -24.53
C THR A 53 7.90 8.13 -25.02
N VAL A 54 7.31 8.10 -26.23
CA VAL A 54 6.56 9.26 -26.75
C VAL A 54 5.36 9.57 -25.85
N ALA A 55 4.57 8.55 -25.47
CA ALA A 55 3.41 8.75 -24.61
C ALA A 55 3.76 9.28 -23.20
N ASP A 56 4.89 8.83 -22.63
CA ASP A 56 5.40 9.29 -21.33
C ASP A 56 5.83 10.77 -21.37
N CYS A 57 6.22 11.31 -22.53
CA CYS A 57 6.49 12.74 -22.68
C CYS A 57 5.22 13.61 -22.65
N PHE A 58 4.07 13.07 -23.05
CA PHE A 58 2.82 13.84 -23.13
C PHE A 58 1.91 13.68 -21.92
N ASN A 59 1.79 12.47 -21.36
CA ASN A 59 0.76 12.19 -20.35
C ASN A 59 1.15 11.01 -19.42
N ARG A 60 0.28 10.67 -18.45
CA ARG A 60 0.32 9.43 -17.64
C ARG A 60 -0.64 8.36 -18.18
N GLY A 61 -0.46 7.11 -17.68
CA GLY A 61 -1.26 5.92 -18.00
C GLY A 61 -2.75 6.22 -17.98
N VAL A 62 -3.54 5.69 -18.93
CA VAL A 62 -5.01 5.78 -18.82
C VAL A 62 -5.48 5.18 -17.48
N TYR A 63 -4.83 4.10 -17.02
CA TYR A 63 -5.14 3.49 -15.72
C TYR A 63 -4.76 4.38 -14.53
N ASP A 64 -3.58 5.02 -14.54
CA ASP A 64 -3.18 5.96 -13.49
C ASP A 64 -4.12 7.16 -13.42
N GLN A 65 -4.55 7.67 -14.57
CA GLN A 65 -5.52 8.75 -14.66
C GLN A 65 -6.87 8.35 -14.05
N ILE A 66 -7.37 7.14 -14.36
CA ILE A 66 -8.63 6.64 -13.79
C ILE A 66 -8.52 6.50 -12.27
N VAL A 67 -7.40 6.01 -11.75
CA VAL A 67 -7.16 5.90 -10.30
C VAL A 67 -7.18 7.27 -9.64
N THR A 68 -6.52 8.25 -10.27
CA THR A 68 -6.46 9.63 -9.81
C THR A 68 -7.85 10.29 -9.83
N MET A 69 -8.62 10.08 -10.92
CA MET A 69 -9.99 10.59 -11.06
C MET A 69 -10.96 9.98 -10.05
N LYS A 70 -10.76 8.70 -9.68
CA LYS A 70 -11.56 8.05 -8.64
C LYS A 70 -11.15 8.46 -7.22
N GLY A 71 -10.05 9.19 -7.06
CA GLY A 71 -9.54 9.60 -5.75
C GLY A 71 -9.14 8.42 -4.87
N LEU A 72 -8.72 7.30 -5.48
CA LEU A 72 -8.29 6.13 -4.72
C LEU A 72 -6.85 6.35 -4.21
N PRO A 73 -6.57 6.08 -2.93
CA PRO A 73 -5.20 6.15 -2.41
C PRO A 73 -4.38 5.01 -3.04
N TYR A 74 -3.52 5.34 -3.99
CA TYR A 74 -2.63 4.42 -4.68
C TYR A 74 -1.18 4.73 -4.33
N MET A 75 -0.40 3.70 -4.04
CA MET A 75 1.03 3.84 -3.76
C MET A 75 1.81 3.43 -5.02
N GLU A 76 2.61 4.35 -5.54
CA GLU A 76 3.51 4.07 -6.65
C GLU A 76 4.67 3.16 -6.19
N ASP A 77 5.20 2.35 -7.11
CA ASP A 77 6.29 1.40 -6.86
C ASP A 77 7.61 2.11 -6.48
N HIS A 78 7.78 3.35 -6.92
CA HIS A 78 8.97 4.16 -6.68
C HIS A 78 8.56 5.47 -6.01
N ALA A 79 9.29 5.84 -4.95
CA ALA A 79 9.14 7.14 -4.33
C ALA A 79 9.68 8.24 -5.26
N GLU A 80 8.97 9.36 -5.30
CA GLU A 80 9.35 10.49 -6.15
C GLU A 80 10.68 11.10 -5.66
N PRO A 81 11.56 11.60 -6.55
CA PRO A 81 12.91 12.03 -6.17
C PRO A 81 12.96 13.09 -5.05
N TYR A 82 11.94 13.93 -4.94
CA TYR A 82 11.84 14.94 -3.88
C TYR A 82 11.53 14.36 -2.50
N MET A 83 10.91 13.17 -2.43
CA MET A 83 10.61 12.48 -1.17
C MET A 83 11.87 12.00 -0.44
N ARG A 84 13.04 11.98 -1.10
CA ARG A 84 14.32 11.65 -0.47
C ARG A 84 14.71 12.60 0.67
N ASN A 85 14.18 13.82 0.65
CA ASN A 85 14.44 14.84 1.67
C ASN A 85 13.36 14.88 2.76
N LEU A 86 12.30 14.08 2.66
CA LEU A 86 11.24 14.02 3.65
C LEU A 86 11.58 12.98 4.73
N VAL A 87 11.34 13.34 5.99
CA VAL A 87 11.50 12.41 7.12
C VAL A 87 10.14 11.97 7.64
N ALA A 88 10.09 10.79 8.28
CA ALA A 88 8.84 10.20 8.78
C ALA A 88 8.06 11.15 9.72
N LYS A 89 8.76 12.02 10.45
CA LYS A 89 8.14 13.04 11.33
C LYS A 89 7.30 14.07 10.57
N ASP A 90 7.58 14.30 9.28
CA ASP A 90 6.88 15.29 8.46
C ASP A 90 5.57 14.72 7.89
N VAL A 91 5.48 13.38 7.80
CA VAL A 91 4.34 12.65 7.21
C VAL A 91 3.42 12.07 8.29
N VAL A 92 3.93 11.83 9.50
CA VAL A 92 3.13 11.26 10.58
C VAL A 92 1.96 12.17 10.92
N SER A 93 0.76 11.59 11.01
CA SER A 93 -0.40 12.32 11.51
C SER A 93 -0.20 12.66 12.99
N GLY A 94 -0.47 13.92 13.36
CA GLY A 94 -0.34 14.41 14.74
C GLY A 94 -1.30 13.73 15.73
N SER A 95 -1.36 14.26 16.97
CA SER A 95 -2.19 13.79 18.11
C SER A 95 -2.72 12.35 18.00
N LEU A 96 -1.85 11.39 18.33
CA LEU A 96 -2.22 9.97 18.35
C LEU A 96 -3.04 9.66 19.60
N ILE A 97 -4.11 8.88 19.44
CA ILE A 97 -4.84 8.29 20.57
C ILE A 97 -4.17 6.97 20.91
N SER A 98 -3.41 6.96 22.00
CA SER A 98 -2.80 5.76 22.56
C SER A 98 -3.68 5.14 23.65
N PHE A 99 -3.48 3.85 23.90
CA PHE A 99 -4.02 3.15 25.06
C PHE A 99 -2.89 2.64 25.93
N SER A 100 -3.11 2.61 27.25
CA SER A 100 -2.22 1.89 28.17
C SER A 100 -2.37 0.37 28.00
N ARG A 101 -1.36 -0.43 28.40
CA ARG A 101 -1.51 -1.91 28.47
C ARG A 101 -2.73 -2.33 29.31
N VAL A 102 -3.08 -1.54 30.31
CA VAL A 102 -4.29 -1.72 31.13
C VAL A 102 -5.14 -0.44 31.10
N GLU A 103 -6.06 -0.38 30.14
CA GLU A 103 -6.93 0.77 29.91
C GLU A 103 -8.36 0.55 30.44
N LYS A 104 -9.06 1.63 30.82
CA LYS A 104 -10.47 1.53 31.23
C LYS A 104 -11.35 1.27 30.01
N VAL A 105 -12.27 0.31 30.14
CA VAL A 105 -13.26 -0.03 29.09
C VAL A 105 -14.04 1.20 28.61
N GLY A 106 -14.39 2.12 29.52
CA GLY A 106 -15.06 3.37 29.18
C GLY A 106 -14.24 4.29 28.26
N VAL A 107 -12.93 4.37 28.46
CA VAL A 107 -12.00 5.17 27.65
C VAL A 107 -11.88 4.55 26.26
N ILE A 108 -11.69 3.23 26.19
CA ILE A 108 -11.64 2.49 24.92
C ILE A 108 -12.94 2.71 24.13
N TRP A 109 -14.10 2.56 24.78
CA TRP A 109 -15.41 2.76 24.14
C TRP A 109 -15.60 4.19 23.64
N GLN A 110 -15.19 5.19 24.43
CA GLN A 110 -15.26 6.58 24.04
C GLN A 110 -14.34 6.87 22.84
N ALA A 111 -13.10 6.39 22.86
CA ALA A 111 -12.17 6.52 21.74
C ALA A 111 -12.72 5.86 20.46
N LEU A 112 -13.34 4.69 20.58
CA LEU A 112 -13.98 3.99 19.47
C LEU A 112 -15.21 4.73 18.92
N LYS A 113 -15.93 5.50 19.74
CA LYS A 113 -17.05 6.33 19.27
C LYS A 113 -16.60 7.62 18.63
N MET A 114 -15.59 8.27 19.23
CA MET A 114 -15.12 9.60 18.81
C MET A 114 -14.26 9.53 17.55
N THR A 115 -13.59 8.40 17.29
CA THR A 115 -12.64 8.28 16.18
C THR A 115 -12.98 7.17 15.19
N ARG A 116 -12.54 7.39 13.94
CA ARG A 116 -12.64 6.42 12.83
C ARG A 116 -11.34 5.65 12.59
N HIS A 117 -10.37 5.73 13.51
CA HIS A 117 -9.12 5.00 13.39
C HIS A 117 -9.34 3.51 13.60
N ASN A 118 -8.62 2.70 12.81
CA ASN A 118 -8.72 1.24 12.83
C ASN A 118 -7.63 0.57 13.68
N GLY A 119 -6.61 1.31 14.11
CA GLY A 119 -5.54 0.83 14.96
C GLY A 119 -5.16 1.91 15.98
N PHE A 120 -4.89 1.48 17.21
CA PHE A 120 -4.50 2.33 18.32
C PHE A 120 -3.18 1.80 18.89
N PRO A 121 -2.11 2.61 18.97
CA PRO A 121 -0.87 2.20 19.60
C PRO A 121 -1.08 1.96 21.09
N VAL A 122 -0.47 0.91 21.62
CA VAL A 122 -0.46 0.57 23.05
C VAL A 122 0.89 1.01 23.62
N ILE A 123 0.87 1.98 24.52
CA ILE A 123 2.07 2.59 25.11
C ILE A 123 2.03 2.33 26.62
N ASP A 124 3.14 1.87 27.20
CA ASP A 124 3.28 1.80 28.64
C ASP A 124 3.94 3.09 29.14
N GLU A 125 3.24 3.80 30.03
CA GLU A 125 3.69 5.04 30.66
C GLU A 125 4.13 4.79 32.12
N PRO A 126 5.05 5.62 32.69
CA PRO A 126 5.48 5.48 34.08
C PRO A 126 4.29 5.56 35.04
N PRO A 127 4.21 4.69 36.07
CA PRO A 127 5.31 4.09 36.83
C PRO A 127 5.69 2.64 36.47
N PHE A 128 5.22 2.10 35.34
CA PHE A 128 5.46 0.70 34.98
C PHE A 128 6.79 0.46 34.24
N THR A 129 7.34 1.53 33.64
CA THR A 129 8.59 1.56 32.89
C THR A 129 9.26 2.92 33.16
N GLU A 130 10.59 2.99 33.15
CA GLU A 130 11.36 4.24 33.36
C GLU A 130 11.10 5.25 32.21
N GLU A 131 10.73 4.76 31.03
CA GLU A 131 10.45 5.54 29.80
C GLU A 131 9.16 5.07 29.11
N SER A 132 8.56 5.92 28.28
CA SER A 132 7.37 5.57 27.50
C SER A 132 7.71 4.58 26.39
N GLU A 133 7.31 3.32 26.54
CA GLU A 133 7.62 2.25 25.58
C GLU A 133 6.40 1.83 24.76
N LEU A 134 6.59 1.68 23.45
CA LEU A 134 5.57 1.12 22.56
C LEU A 134 5.50 -0.40 22.73
N CYS A 135 4.42 -0.89 23.32
CA CYS A 135 4.17 -2.32 23.51
C CYS A 135 3.61 -3.02 22.26
N GLY A 136 2.87 -2.28 21.42
CA GLY A 136 2.28 -2.83 20.21
C GLY A 136 1.12 -2.01 19.66
N ILE A 137 0.28 -2.65 18.85
CA ILE A 137 -0.91 -2.05 18.23
C ILE A 137 -2.17 -2.85 18.55
N ALA A 138 -3.24 -2.16 18.91
CA ALA A 138 -4.57 -2.73 19.13
C ALA A 138 -5.51 -2.33 17.99
N LEU A 139 -6.01 -3.32 17.25
CA LEU A 139 -6.95 -3.10 16.16
C LEU A 139 -8.36 -2.89 16.70
N ARG A 140 -9.12 -2.01 16.04
CA ARG A 140 -10.54 -1.75 16.34
C ARG A 140 -11.38 -3.02 16.29
N SER A 141 -11.15 -3.89 15.30
CA SER A 141 -11.85 -5.16 15.16
C SER A 141 -11.66 -6.05 16.39
N HIS A 142 -10.42 -6.19 16.87
CA HIS A 142 -10.10 -6.98 18.06
C HIS A 142 -10.75 -6.39 19.32
N LEU A 143 -10.67 -5.06 19.49
CA LEU A 143 -11.31 -4.38 20.62
C LEU A 143 -12.83 -4.57 20.64
N LEU A 144 -13.50 -4.51 19.48
CA LEU A 144 -14.93 -4.76 19.37
C LEU A 144 -15.31 -6.19 19.77
N VAL A 145 -14.53 -7.19 19.32
CA VAL A 145 -14.75 -8.60 19.70
C VAL A 145 -14.55 -8.80 21.21
N LEU A 146 -13.51 -8.19 21.79
CA LEU A 146 -13.25 -8.26 23.24
C LEU A 146 -14.36 -7.60 24.07
N LEU A 147 -14.88 -6.46 23.61
CA LEU A 147 -16.00 -5.75 24.23
C LEU A 147 -17.30 -6.56 24.15
N GLN A 148 -17.59 -7.19 23.02
CA GLN A 148 -18.75 -8.08 22.85
C GLN A 148 -18.63 -9.32 23.76
N GLY A 149 -17.44 -9.90 23.86
CA GLY A 149 -17.16 -11.04 24.73
C GLY A 149 -17.12 -10.70 26.23
N LYS A 150 -17.23 -9.41 26.61
CA LYS A 150 -17.17 -8.90 27.99
C LYS A 150 -16.01 -9.49 28.82
N ARG A 151 -14.87 -9.76 28.18
CA ARG A 151 -13.67 -10.35 28.81
C ARG A 151 -12.90 -9.29 29.57
N PHE A 152 -13.45 -8.85 30.70
CA PHE A 152 -12.86 -7.79 31.53
C PHE A 152 -12.19 -8.37 32.76
N SER A 153 -10.97 -7.93 33.06
CA SER A 153 -10.36 -8.16 34.37
C SER A 153 -10.74 -7.04 35.32
N LYS A 154 -11.21 -7.39 36.53
CA LYS A 154 -11.47 -6.41 37.60
C LYS A 154 -10.17 -5.96 38.30
N GLN A 155 -9.08 -6.70 38.12
CA GLN A 155 -7.79 -6.42 38.74
C GLN A 155 -6.81 -5.86 37.69
N ARG A 156 -6.13 -4.76 38.03
CA ARG A 156 -4.92 -4.33 37.30
C ARG A 156 -3.84 -5.36 37.61
N THR A 157 -3.74 -6.42 36.80
CA THR A 157 -2.76 -7.48 37.03
C THR A 157 -1.49 -7.11 36.28
N THR A 158 -0.46 -6.71 37.03
CA THR A 158 0.85 -6.27 36.52
C THR A 158 1.65 -7.48 36.05
N TYR A 159 1.43 -7.92 34.80
CA TYR A 159 2.21 -9.03 34.21
C TYR A 159 3.62 -8.61 33.71
N GLY A 160 4.05 -7.37 33.96
CA GLY A 160 5.28 -6.79 33.42
C GLY A 160 6.59 -7.39 33.97
N SER A 161 6.57 -8.09 35.11
CA SER A 161 7.80 -8.60 35.74
C SER A 161 8.03 -10.12 35.64
N GLN A 162 7.06 -10.89 35.14
CA GLN A 162 7.19 -12.37 35.10
C GLN A 162 7.54 -12.96 33.73
N ILE A 163 7.19 -12.30 32.60
CA ILE A 163 7.47 -12.88 31.27
C ILE A 163 8.95 -12.73 30.87
N LEU A 164 9.63 -11.68 31.33
CA LEU A 164 11.08 -11.48 31.11
C LEU A 164 11.98 -12.43 31.92
N ARG A 165 11.44 -13.17 32.90
CA ARG A 165 12.20 -14.20 33.64
C ARG A 165 12.08 -15.61 33.08
N SER A 166 11.11 -15.86 32.19
CA SER A 166 10.89 -17.21 31.63
C SER A 166 11.72 -17.51 30.36
N CYS A 167 12.45 -16.51 29.83
CA CYS A 167 13.34 -16.66 28.67
C CYS A 167 14.83 -16.53 29.04
N LYS A 168 15.23 -17.03 30.22
CA LYS A 168 16.64 -17.22 30.56
C LYS A 168 16.90 -18.67 30.92
#